data_AF-A0A3B5Q4E1-F1
#
_entry.id   AF-A0A3B5Q4E1-F1
#
_cell.length_a   1.000
_cell.length_b   1.000
_cell.length_c   1.000
_cell.angle_alpha   90.00
_cell.angle_beta   90.00
_cell.angle_gamma   90.00
#
_symmetry.space_group_name_H-M   'P 1'
#
loop_
_entity.id
_entity.type
_entity.pdbx_description
1 polymer ?
#
loop_
_entity_poly.entity_id
_entity_poly.type
_entity_poly.pdbx_seq_one_letter_code
_entity_poly.pdbx_strand_id
1 'polypeptide(L)'
;WLEELLQSHETALRELSSRQVKTNRQLAEIINYLKPSASQIPSPSPAPVPAPVQSVQPTFSEVRPPLPERFSGDLSRCKGFLMQCSIIFNHSPQSFLQDGSKIAYVLSLLSGRALDWAQARFPSPANYNCSFDEFLKEFQQTFSQDSDKSFNSRDDKDTMKCEAMKDNISVSCI
;
A
#
# COMPACT_ATOMS: atom_id res chain seq x y z
N TRP A 1 55.98 -0.91 10.09
CA TRP A 1 54.89 0.01 10.48
C TRP A 1 54.48 1.01 9.40
N LEU A 2 55.24 2.09 9.11
CA LEU A 2 54.78 3.10 8.13
C LEU A 2 54.73 2.56 6.69
N GLU A 3 55.72 1.76 6.30
CA GLU A 3 55.77 1.10 4.98
C GLU A 3 54.68 0.04 4.83
N GLU A 4 54.42 -0.77 5.86
CA GLU A 4 53.33 -1.76 5.84
C GLU A 4 51.95 -1.11 5.70
N LEU A 5 51.73 0.02 6.38
CA LEU A 5 50.47 0.75 6.26
C LEU A 5 50.30 1.34 4.86
N LEU A 6 51.37 1.90 4.30
CA LEU A 6 51.35 2.44 2.94
C LEU A 6 51.09 1.34 1.90
N GLN A 7 51.73 0.18 2.06
CA GLN A 7 51.59 -0.96 1.16
C GLN A 7 50.22 -1.62 1.28
N SER A 8 49.66 -1.66 2.49
CA SER A 8 48.27 -2.08 2.75
C SER A 8 47.27 -1.16 2.03
N HIS A 9 47.47 0.16 2.14
CA HIS A 9 46.61 1.14 1.47
C HIS A 9 46.69 1.04 -0.06
N GLU A 10 47.88 0.86 -0.64
CA GLU A 10 48.03 0.68 -2.09
C GLU A 10 47.34 -0.61 -2.58
N THR A 11 47.42 -1.67 -1.79
CA THR A 11 46.74 -2.94 -2.08
C THR A 11 45.22 -2.76 -2.04
N ALA A 12 44.71 -2.05 -1.04
CA ALA A 12 43.28 -1.75 -0.93
C ALA A 12 42.78 -0.91 -2.12
N LEU A 13 43.54 0.10 -2.55
CA LEU A 13 43.20 0.91 -3.72
C LEU A 13 43.21 0.10 -5.04
N ARG A 14 44.20 -0.79 -5.21
CA ARG A 14 44.25 -1.69 -6.37
C ARG A 14 43.06 -2.64 -6.40
N GLU A 15 42.69 -3.20 -5.25
CA GLU A 15 41.53 -4.07 -5.13
C GLU A 15 40.22 -3.32 -5.45
N LEU A 16 40.07 -2.10 -4.94
CA LEU A 16 38.91 -1.26 -5.24
C LEU A 16 38.82 -0.92 -6.74
N SER A 17 39.94 -0.57 -7.36
CA SER A 17 40.01 -0.30 -8.80
C SER A 17 39.65 -1.54 -9.63
N SER A 18 40.18 -2.71 -9.25
CA SER A 18 39.84 -4.00 -9.88
C SER A 18 38.34 -4.30 -9.79
N ARG A 19 37.73 -4.06 -8.62
CA ARG A 19 36.28 -4.22 -8.43
C ARG A 19 35.48 -3.27 -9.32
N GLN A 20 35.88 -2.01 -9.40
CA GLN A 20 35.20 -1.02 -10.25
C GLN A 20 35.24 -1.42 -11.73
N VAL A 21 36.39 -1.87 -12.23
CA VAL A 21 36.54 -2.33 -13.63
C VAL A 21 35.64 -3.54 -13.89
N LYS A 22 35.57 -4.50 -12.96
CA LYS A 22 34.67 -5.66 -13.08
C LYS A 22 33.20 -5.23 -13.13
N THR A 23 32.77 -4.35 -12.24
CA THR A 23 31.40 -3.81 -12.24
C THR A 23 31.09 -3.09 -13.55
N ASN A 24 31.98 -2.23 -14.03
CA ASN A 24 31.80 -1.51 -15.30
C ASN A 24 31.70 -2.46 -16.49
N ARG A 25 32.50 -3.54 -16.50
CA ARG A 25 32.42 -4.56 -17.53
C ARG A 25 31.09 -5.31 -17.49
N GLN A 26 30.61 -5.69 -16.30
CA GLN A 26 29.29 -6.32 -16.18
C GLN A 26 28.17 -5.41 -16.67
N LEU A 27 28.24 -4.10 -16.38
CA LEU A 27 27.30 -3.12 -16.93
C LEU A 27 27.35 -3.07 -18.46
N ALA A 28 28.55 -3.06 -19.06
CA ALA A 28 28.70 -3.07 -20.52
C ALA A 28 28.12 -4.33 -21.16
N GLU A 29 28.30 -5.50 -20.55
CA GLU A 29 27.71 -6.76 -21.01
C GLU A 29 26.18 -6.70 -20.96
N ILE A 30 25.59 -6.24 -19.84
CA ILE A 30 24.13 -6.06 -19.71
C ILE A 30 23.60 -5.12 -20.80
N ILE A 31 24.26 -3.99 -21.05
CA ILE A 31 23.88 -3.04 -22.10
C ILE A 31 23.90 -3.70 -23.48
N ASN A 32 24.88 -4.56 -23.76
CA ASN A 32 24.99 -5.26 -25.04
C ASN A 32 23.88 -6.32 -25.22
N TYR A 33 23.53 -7.06 -24.16
CA TYR A 33 22.40 -8.00 -24.20
C TYR A 33 21.05 -7.30 -24.41
N LEU A 34 20.90 -6.09 -23.88
CA LEU A 34 19.68 -5.29 -24.02
C LEU A 34 19.59 -4.52 -25.35
N LYS A 35 20.55 -4.68 -26.26
CA LYS A 35 20.51 -4.06 -27.60
C LYS A 35 19.88 -5.04 -28.60
N PRO A 36 18.54 -5.02 -28.82
CA PRO A 36 17.95 -5.76 -29.93
C PRO A 36 18.49 -5.19 -31.24
N SER A 37 18.73 -6.06 -32.21
CA SER A 37 19.12 -5.76 -33.59
C SER A 37 18.13 -4.82 -34.29
N ALA A 38 18.17 -3.53 -33.97
CA ALA A 38 17.48 -2.47 -34.70
C ALA A 38 18.41 -1.94 -35.80
N SER A 39 18.67 -2.75 -36.82
CA SER A 39 19.31 -2.30 -38.06
C SER A 39 19.20 -3.42 -39.09
N GLN A 40 18.15 -3.42 -39.92
CA GLN A 40 18.23 -3.54 -41.38
C GLN A 40 16.91 -3.06 -42.00
N ILE A 41 16.76 -1.74 -42.15
CA ILE A 41 15.86 -1.17 -43.18
C ILE A 41 16.77 -0.38 -44.13
N PRO A 42 16.87 -0.74 -45.42
CA PRO A 42 17.65 0.02 -46.40
C PRO A 42 16.96 1.37 -46.66
N SER A 43 17.68 2.47 -46.47
CA SER A 43 17.22 3.84 -46.81
C SER A 43 17.68 4.27 -48.20
N PRO A 44 16.90 5.08 -48.95
CA PRO A 44 17.41 6.00 -49.94
C PRO A 44 17.65 7.41 -49.34
N SER A 45 18.80 7.98 -49.72
CA SER A 45 19.48 9.29 -49.49
C SER A 45 18.62 10.61 -49.53
N PRO A 46 19.16 11.84 -49.31
CA PRO A 46 19.81 12.44 -48.12
C PRO A 46 19.35 13.91 -47.75
N ALA A 47 19.72 14.35 -46.52
CA ALA A 47 19.95 15.73 -45.98
C ALA A 47 18.83 16.45 -45.18
N PRO A 48 19.12 17.39 -44.23
CA PRO A 48 20.29 17.59 -43.34
C PRO A 48 19.99 17.91 -41.84
N VAL A 49 21.01 17.69 -40.97
CA VAL A 49 21.30 18.15 -39.57
C VAL A 49 20.48 17.69 -38.34
N PRO A 50 21.16 17.43 -37.18
CA PRO A 50 20.73 16.49 -36.15
C PRO A 50 20.00 17.15 -34.98
N ALA A 51 18.82 16.64 -34.62
CA ALA A 51 18.15 16.94 -33.36
C ALA A 51 18.77 16.12 -32.21
N PRO A 52 18.73 16.61 -30.96
CA PRO A 52 19.32 15.92 -29.81
C PRO A 52 18.68 14.55 -29.66
N VAL A 53 19.53 13.51 -29.53
CA VAL A 53 19.09 12.14 -29.27
C VAL A 53 18.31 12.16 -27.96
N GLN A 54 16.98 12.13 -28.05
CA GLN A 54 16.13 11.89 -26.90
C GLN A 54 16.59 10.54 -26.33
N SER A 55 17.09 10.58 -25.10
CA SER A 55 17.31 9.39 -24.31
C SER A 55 15.98 8.69 -24.18
N VAL A 56 15.75 7.70 -25.04
CA VAL A 56 14.64 6.75 -24.89
C VAL A 56 15.05 5.90 -23.70
N GLN A 57 14.79 6.43 -22.50
CA GLN A 57 14.80 5.60 -21.31
C GLN A 57 13.85 4.44 -21.59
N PRO A 58 14.23 3.19 -21.25
CA PRO A 58 13.31 2.08 -21.33
C PRO A 58 12.13 2.44 -20.42
N THR A 59 11.03 2.89 -21.02
CA THR A 59 9.75 2.96 -20.33
C THR A 59 9.37 1.51 -20.12
N PHE A 60 9.83 0.92 -19.01
CA PHE A 60 9.11 -0.20 -18.44
C PHE A 60 7.68 0.34 -18.31
N SER A 61 6.78 -0.15 -19.15
CA SER A 61 5.35 0.10 -18.97
C SER A 61 4.97 -0.66 -17.72
N GLU A 62 5.29 -0.07 -16.57
CA GLU A 62 4.75 -0.48 -15.29
C GLU A 62 3.24 -0.34 -15.46
N VAL A 63 2.54 -1.48 -15.44
CA VAL A 63 1.09 -1.54 -15.59
C VAL A 63 0.51 -0.93 -14.32
N ARG A 64 0.43 0.40 -14.29
CA ARG A 64 -0.09 1.13 -13.14
C ARG A 64 -1.58 0.85 -13.03
N PRO A 65 -2.07 0.35 -11.89
CA PRO A 65 -3.50 0.17 -11.70
C PRO A 65 -4.19 1.54 -11.85
N PRO A 66 -5.41 1.58 -12.42
CA PRO A 66 -6.15 2.83 -12.55
C PRO A 66 -6.34 3.48 -11.17
N LEU A 67 -6.37 4.81 -11.14
CA LEU A 67 -6.61 5.54 -9.90
C LEU A 67 -8.00 5.14 -9.36
N PRO A 68 -8.10 4.75 -8.07
CA PRO A 68 -9.40 4.42 -7.48
C PRO A 68 -10.38 5.59 -7.58
N GLU A 69 -11.66 5.27 -7.69
CA GLU A 69 -12.72 6.28 -7.65
C GLU A 69 -12.71 7.02 -6.31
N ARG A 70 -12.97 8.33 -6.33
CA ARG A 70 -13.06 9.11 -5.09
C ARG A 70 -14.23 8.63 -4.23
N PHE A 71 -14.01 8.56 -2.93
CA PHE A 71 -15.01 8.11 -1.97
C PHE A 71 -15.73 9.29 -1.33
N SER A 72 -17.04 9.40 -1.51
CA SER A 72 -17.84 10.52 -0.97
C SER A 72 -18.46 10.25 0.42
N GLY A 73 -18.21 9.08 1.00
CA GLY A 73 -18.85 8.65 2.25
C GLY A 73 -20.12 7.81 2.05
N ASP A 74 -20.20 7.03 0.97
CA ASP A 74 -21.30 6.09 0.71
C ASP A 74 -21.01 4.74 1.40
N LEU A 75 -21.86 4.36 2.34
CA LEU A 75 -21.68 3.14 3.14
C LEU A 75 -21.60 1.87 2.30
N SER A 76 -22.36 1.81 1.21
CA SER A 76 -22.41 0.63 0.33
C SER A 76 -21.12 0.43 -0.47
N ARG A 77 -20.36 1.51 -0.69
CA ARG A 77 -19.13 1.51 -1.51
C ARG A 77 -17.85 1.44 -0.66
N CYS A 78 -17.95 1.57 0.67
CA CYS A 78 -16.81 1.58 1.59
C CYS A 78 -15.90 0.35 1.42
N LYS A 79 -16.48 -0.85 1.45
CA LYS A 79 -15.72 -2.11 1.30
C LYS A 79 -14.98 -2.19 -0.04
N GLY A 80 -15.64 -1.79 -1.13
CA GLY A 80 -15.05 -1.77 -2.48
C GLY A 80 -13.94 -0.72 -2.62
N PHE A 81 -14.10 0.43 -1.98
CA PHE A 81 -13.07 1.47 -1.91
C PHE A 81 -11.81 0.99 -1.17
N LEU A 82 -11.97 0.39 0.02
CA LEU A 82 -10.84 -0.14 0.80
C LEU A 82 -10.08 -1.24 0.03
N MET A 83 -10.82 -2.13 -0.66
CA MET A 83 -10.21 -3.15 -1.50
C MET A 83 -9.34 -2.55 -2.62
N GLN A 84 -9.81 -1.49 -3.29
CA GLN A 84 -9.02 -0.79 -4.31
C GLN A 84 -7.74 -0.18 -3.73
N CYS A 85 -7.82 0.44 -2.54
CA CYS A 85 -6.63 0.94 -1.84
C CYS A 85 -5.62 -0.18 -1.54
N SER A 86 -6.09 -1.33 -1.06
CA SER A 86 -5.22 -2.49 -0.79
C SER A 86 -4.51 -3.01 -2.04
N ILE A 87 -5.18 -3.03 -3.21
CA ILE A 87 -4.56 -3.42 -4.48
C ILE A 87 -3.39 -2.50 -4.82
N ILE A 88 -3.55 -1.19 -4.65
CA ILE A 88 -2.49 -0.20 -4.92
C ILE A 88 -1.31 -0.38 -3.97
N PHE A 89 -1.59 -0.63 -2.69
CA PHE A 89 -0.53 -0.87 -1.69
C PHE A 89 0.29 -2.11 -2.01
N ASN A 90 -0.38 -3.19 -2.43
CA ASN A 90 0.27 -4.44 -2.82
C ASN A 90 1.04 -4.31 -4.14
N HIS A 91 0.57 -3.47 -5.07
CA HIS A 91 1.30 -3.20 -6.31
C HIS A 91 2.61 -2.44 -6.05
N SER A 92 2.60 -1.51 -5.10
CA SER A 92 3.74 -0.58 -4.86
C SER A 92 4.22 -0.60 -3.41
N PRO A 93 4.64 -1.76 -2.85
CA PRO A 93 4.93 -1.90 -1.42
C PRO A 93 6.03 -0.93 -0.94
N GLN A 94 6.99 -0.61 -1.81
CA GLN A 94 8.07 0.34 -1.50
C GLN A 94 7.58 1.78 -1.29
N SER A 95 6.45 2.16 -1.90
CA SER A 95 5.83 3.49 -1.71
C SER A 95 4.99 3.58 -0.44
N PHE A 96 4.62 2.43 0.15
CA PHE A 96 3.70 2.33 1.29
C PHE A 96 4.33 1.63 2.50
N LEU A 97 5.62 1.85 2.72
CA LEU A 97 6.36 1.29 3.86
C LEU A 97 5.89 1.83 5.21
N GLN A 98 5.47 3.10 5.23
CA GLN A 98 4.97 3.76 6.44
C GLN A 98 3.45 3.83 6.42
N ASP A 99 2.85 3.68 7.60
CA ASP A 99 1.41 3.83 7.80
C ASP A 99 0.92 5.22 7.39
N GLY A 100 1.72 6.26 7.65
CA GLY A 100 1.41 7.62 7.21
C GLY A 100 1.23 7.74 5.70
N SER A 101 2.02 7.02 4.89
CA SER A 101 1.86 7.01 3.42
C SER A 101 0.56 6.35 2.99
N LYS A 102 0.13 5.28 3.67
CA LYS A 102 -1.16 4.61 3.40
C LYS A 102 -2.34 5.49 3.78
N ILE A 103 -2.30 6.09 4.97
CA ILE A 103 -3.33 7.00 5.47
C ILE A 103 -3.46 8.20 4.52
N ALA A 104 -2.35 8.87 4.20
CA ALA A 104 -2.33 9.99 3.27
C ALA A 104 -2.96 9.65 1.92
N TYR A 105 -2.66 8.46 1.39
CA TYR A 105 -3.25 7.99 0.14
C TYR A 105 -4.76 7.84 0.23
N VAL A 106 -5.26 7.17 1.27
CA VAL A 106 -6.72 7.00 1.46
C VAL A 106 -7.40 8.36 1.61
N LEU A 107 -6.84 9.27 2.41
CA LEU A 107 -7.37 10.62 2.61
C LEU A 107 -7.41 11.43 1.31
N SER A 108 -6.39 11.29 0.44
CA SER A 108 -6.33 11.98 -0.85
C SER A 108 -7.44 11.57 -1.84
N LEU A 109 -8.06 10.41 -1.60
CA LEU A 109 -9.16 9.89 -2.42
C LEU A 109 -10.54 10.21 -1.82
N LEU A 110 -10.61 10.90 -0.68
CA LEU A 110 -11.89 11.28 -0.07
C LEU A 110 -12.49 12.51 -0.75
N SER A 111 -13.81 12.60 -0.70
CA SER A 111 -14.60 13.72 -1.22
C SER A 111 -15.87 13.90 -0.37
N GLY A 112 -16.55 15.04 -0.52
CA GLY A 112 -17.80 15.33 0.18
C GLY A 112 -17.70 15.05 1.68
N ARG A 113 -18.69 14.33 2.22
CA ARG A 113 -18.80 14.04 3.67
C ARG A 113 -17.60 13.26 4.23
N ALA A 114 -16.98 12.40 3.43
CA ALA A 114 -15.80 11.67 3.88
C ALA A 114 -14.58 12.58 4.05
N LEU A 115 -14.46 13.60 3.19
CA LEU A 115 -13.41 14.61 3.31
C LEU A 115 -13.66 15.52 4.52
N ASP A 116 -14.92 15.89 4.78
CA ASP A 116 -15.28 16.69 5.96
C ASP A 116 -14.92 15.94 7.27
N TRP A 117 -15.22 14.64 7.34
CA TRP A 117 -14.79 13.79 8.45
C TRP A 117 -13.26 13.76 8.62
N ALA A 118 -12.53 13.62 7.51
CA ALA A 118 -11.07 13.60 7.55
C ALA A 118 -10.47 14.91 8.05
N GLN A 119 -11.03 16.06 7.65
CA GLN A 119 -10.60 17.37 8.14
C GLN A 119 -10.85 17.54 9.63
N ALA A 120 -11.98 17.04 10.14
CA ALA A 120 -12.28 17.07 11.57
C ALA A 120 -11.34 16.15 12.38
N ARG A 121 -11.00 14.98 11.83
CA ARG A 121 -10.17 13.98 12.51
C ARG A 121 -8.66 14.26 12.43
N PHE A 122 -8.20 14.85 11.33
CA PHE A 122 -6.80 15.10 11.02
C PHE A 122 -6.57 16.58 10.65
N PRO A 123 -6.50 17.48 11.65
CA PRO A 123 -6.33 18.91 11.40
C PRO A 123 -4.96 19.27 10.83
N SER A 124 -3.96 18.39 10.94
CA SER A 124 -2.62 18.57 10.38
C SER A 124 -2.22 17.37 9.51
N PRO A 125 -1.82 17.60 8.25
CA PRO A 125 -1.37 16.52 7.35
C PRO A 125 0.06 16.04 7.64
N ALA A 126 0.76 16.66 8.60
CA ALA A 126 2.16 16.34 8.88
C ALA A 126 2.34 15.04 9.67
N ASN A 127 1.39 14.70 10.56
CA ASN A 127 1.42 13.49 11.37
C ASN A 127 0.00 13.07 11.76
N TYR A 128 -0.38 11.84 11.39
CA TYR A 128 -1.70 11.29 11.72
C TYR A 128 -1.79 10.75 13.15
N ASN A 129 -0.64 10.50 13.80
CA ASN A 129 -0.53 9.99 15.18
C ASN A 129 -1.34 8.71 15.46
N CYS A 130 -1.56 7.89 14.44
CA CYS A 130 -2.17 6.57 14.54
C CYS A 130 -1.55 5.63 13.52
N SER A 131 -1.65 4.34 13.80
CA SER A 131 -1.35 3.26 12.85
C SER A 131 -2.41 3.17 11.75
N PHE A 132 -2.07 2.48 10.67
CA PHE A 132 -3.02 2.27 9.58
C PHE A 132 -4.22 1.40 10.01
N ASP A 133 -4.03 0.49 10.96
CA ASP A 133 -5.10 -0.36 11.51
C ASP A 133 -6.11 0.44 12.35
N GLU A 134 -5.61 1.32 13.24
CA GLU A 134 -6.46 2.23 14.03
C GLU A 134 -7.27 3.15 13.11
N PHE A 135 -6.63 3.71 12.08
CA PHE A 135 -7.31 4.49 11.05
C PHE A 135 -8.41 3.68 10.35
N LEU A 136 -8.12 2.45 9.91
CA LEU A 136 -9.09 1.60 9.23
C LEU A 136 -10.29 1.27 10.11
N LYS A 137 -10.06 1.01 11.39
CA LYS A 137 -11.13 0.73 12.36
C LYS A 137 -12.07 1.93 12.49
N GLU A 138 -11.53 3.12 12.73
CA GLU A 138 -12.34 4.35 12.83
C GLU A 138 -13.05 4.67 11.52
N PHE A 139 -12.37 4.50 10.39
CA PHE A 139 -12.92 4.72 9.06
C PHE A 139 -14.10 3.78 8.79
N GLN A 140 -13.96 2.49 9.11
CA GLN A 140 -15.04 1.51 8.96
C GLN A 140 -16.19 1.76 9.94
N GLN A 141 -15.92 2.18 11.19
CA GLN A 141 -17.00 2.56 12.12
C GLN A 141 -17.82 3.74 11.61
N THR A 142 -17.18 4.66 10.87
CA THR A 142 -17.87 5.85 10.33
C THR A 142 -18.59 5.55 9.02
N PHE A 143 -17.97 4.73 8.14
CA PHE A 143 -18.40 4.56 6.75
C PHE A 143 -18.79 3.13 6.37
N SER A 144 -18.78 2.17 7.28
CA SER A 144 -19.37 0.86 7.07
C SER A 144 -20.63 0.75 7.90
N GLN A 145 -21.69 0.22 7.29
CA GLN A 145 -22.84 -0.21 8.06
C GLN A 145 -22.41 -1.50 8.77
N ASP A 146 -22.12 -1.43 10.07
CA ASP A 146 -22.32 -2.60 10.90
C ASP A 146 -23.81 -2.92 10.76
N SER A 147 -24.14 -3.94 9.96
CA SER A 147 -25.30 -4.74 10.29
C SER A 147 -24.96 -5.41 11.60
N ASP A 148 -25.03 -4.63 12.68
CA ASP A 148 -25.32 -5.14 13.99
C ASP A 148 -26.66 -5.83 13.79
N LYS A 149 -26.59 -7.12 13.45
CA LYS A 149 -27.69 -8.02 13.73
C LYS A 149 -27.84 -7.89 15.23
N SER A 150 -28.72 -6.99 15.62
CA SER A 150 -29.65 -7.19 16.70
C SER A 150 -30.09 -8.65 16.63
N PHE A 151 -29.36 -9.49 17.36
CA PHE A 151 -29.91 -10.61 18.09
C PHE A 151 -30.39 -10.08 19.45
N ASN A 152 -31.02 -8.91 19.47
CA ASN A 152 -32.07 -8.65 20.45
C ASN A 152 -33.39 -9.10 19.83
N SER A 153 -33.59 -10.42 19.79
CA SER A 153 -34.93 -11.00 19.67
C SER A 153 -35.01 -12.29 20.47
N ARG A 154 -35.35 -12.09 21.76
CA ARG A 154 -36.17 -12.96 22.61
C ARG A 154 -35.54 -14.26 23.13
N ASP A 155 -34.76 -14.13 24.21
CA ASP A 155 -34.64 -15.17 25.24
C ASP A 155 -35.01 -14.59 26.61
N ASP A 156 -36.24 -14.08 26.72
CA ASP A 156 -36.91 -13.72 27.98
C ASP A 156 -38.16 -14.62 28.13
N LYS A 157 -37.97 -15.93 28.33
CA LYS A 157 -39.02 -16.80 28.88
C LYS A 157 -38.53 -18.16 29.42
N ASP A 158 -37.48 -18.21 30.23
CA ASP A 158 -37.23 -19.44 31.04
C ASP A 158 -36.61 -19.21 32.42
N THR A 159 -36.72 -18.00 32.97
CA THR A 159 -36.27 -17.69 34.35
C THR A 159 -37.45 -17.38 35.28
N MET A 160 -38.61 -17.95 35.00
CA MET A 160 -39.79 -17.86 35.87
C MET A 160 -40.60 -19.16 35.84
N LYS A 161 -39.89 -20.30 35.85
CA LYS A 161 -40.51 -21.64 36.02
C LYS A 161 -39.76 -22.52 37.02
N CYS A 162 -38.87 -21.94 37.82
CA CYS A 162 -38.16 -22.65 38.90
C CYS A 162 -38.74 -22.37 40.31
N GLU A 163 -39.60 -21.36 40.47
CA GLU A 163 -40.22 -21.02 41.76
C GLU A 163 -41.67 -21.52 41.92
N ALA A 164 -42.38 -21.85 40.83
CA ALA A 164 -43.76 -22.36 40.92
C ALA A 164 -43.89 -23.87 41.20
N MET A 165 -42.77 -24.61 41.32
CA MET A 165 -42.81 -26.07 41.60
C MET A 165 -42.50 -26.42 43.06
N LYS A 166 -42.18 -25.43 43.92
CA LYS A 166 -41.88 -25.68 45.35
C LYS A 166 -43.07 -25.51 46.28
N ASP A 167 -44.15 -24.87 45.82
CA ASP A 167 -45.35 -24.64 46.63
C ASP A 167 -46.46 -25.70 46.45
N ASN A 168 -46.22 -26.76 45.67
CA ASN A 168 -47.19 -27.84 45.46
C ASN A 168 -46.77 -29.20 46.04
N ILE A 169 -45.75 -29.24 46.90
CA ILE A 169 -45.39 -30.39 47.74
C ILE A 169 -45.53 -30.00 49.21
N SER A 170 -46.68 -29.45 49.57
CA SER A 170 -47.12 -29.36 50.97
C SER A 170 -48.63 -29.19 51.09
N VAL A 171 -49.40 -29.97 50.32
CA VAL A 171 -50.86 -30.15 50.54
C VAL A 171 -51.32 -31.45 49.89
N SER A 172 -50.81 -32.59 50.39
CA SER A 172 -51.53 -33.87 50.41
C SER A 172 -50.77 -34.87 51.30
N CYS A 173 -50.69 -34.53 52.58
CA CYS A 173 -50.75 -35.52 53.64
C CYS A 173 -52.15 -35.41 54.24
N ILE A 174 -53.12 -36.15 53.70
CA ILE A 174 -54.27 -36.74 54.42
C ILE A 174 -54.56 -38.07 53.71
#